data_AF-A0A416ZSC9-F1
#
_entry.id   AF-A0A416ZSC9-F1
#
_cell.length_a   1.000
_cell.length_b   1.000
_cell.length_c   1.000
_cell.angle_alpha   90.00
_cell.angle_beta   90.00
_cell.angle_gamma   90.00
#
_symmetry.space_group_name_H-M   'P 1'
#
loop_
_entity.id
_entity.type
_entity.pdbx_description
1 polymer ?
#
loop_
_entity_poly.entity_id
_entity_poly.type
_entity_poly.pdbx_seq_one_letter_code
_entity_poly.pdbx_strand_id
1 'polypeptide(L)'
;MDLNNLYNFKNAVRHFVNIDLLKYPADIENFSTRELCWTMPVSFNVQKGNGKYRTLKIPNVLNFVRAYHYYSGLPDFDNIQGINPEHSRMTVNFDTGDFIAGEYDAQLNDDFMNLCLYDNLIKLDIKDFYGKLYSHYLPKGQLKDNVFTSMNNGRTGGIIMGNYLSLYFAENALKKYQMILKQP
;
A
#
# COMPACT_ATOMS: atom_id res chain seq x y z
N MET A 1 6.60 -16.52 3.90
CA MET A 1 5.75 -15.33 3.70
C MET A 1 5.17 -15.42 2.31
N ASP A 2 3.87 -15.24 2.18
CA ASP A 2 3.13 -15.35 0.91
C ASP A 2 3.27 -14.04 0.13
N LEU A 3 4.22 -13.99 -0.81
CA LEU A 3 4.50 -12.81 -1.64
C LEU A 3 3.31 -12.47 -2.52
N ASN A 4 2.52 -13.47 -2.91
CA ASN A 4 1.33 -13.29 -3.72
C ASN A 4 0.27 -12.42 -3.02
N ASN A 5 0.04 -12.65 -1.73
CA ASN A 5 -0.87 -11.83 -0.93
C ASN A 5 -0.41 -10.38 -0.78
N LEU A 6 0.90 -10.15 -0.70
CA LEU A 6 1.47 -8.81 -0.64
C LEU A 6 1.38 -8.08 -1.99
N TYR A 7 1.69 -8.80 -3.07
CA TYR A 7 1.68 -8.26 -4.42
C TYR A 7 0.27 -7.91 -4.89
N ASN A 8 -0.70 -8.78 -4.59
CA ASN A 8 -2.11 -8.64 -4.94
C ASN A 8 -2.97 -8.18 -3.75
N PHE A 9 -2.43 -7.36 -2.85
CA PHE A 9 -3.14 -6.92 -1.66
C PHE A 9 -4.51 -6.31 -1.98
N LYS A 10 -5.59 -6.82 -1.37
CA LYS A 10 -7.01 -6.48 -1.60
C LYS A 10 -7.51 -6.74 -3.04
N ASN A 11 -6.66 -7.29 -3.92
CA ASN A 11 -7.00 -7.56 -5.30
C ASN A 11 -7.41 -9.03 -5.47
N ALA A 12 -8.65 -9.25 -5.90
CA ALA A 12 -9.15 -10.59 -6.23
C ALA A 12 -8.36 -11.30 -7.35
N VAL A 13 -7.50 -10.57 -8.07
CA VAL A 13 -6.54 -11.11 -9.05
C VAL A 13 -5.63 -12.18 -8.42
N ARG A 14 -5.40 -12.13 -7.10
CA ARG A 14 -4.62 -13.15 -6.35
C ARG A 14 -5.09 -14.59 -6.54
N HIS A 15 -6.38 -14.79 -6.88
CA HIS A 15 -6.95 -16.12 -7.13
C HIS A 15 -6.65 -16.66 -8.54
N PHE A 16 -6.08 -15.82 -9.41
CA PHE A 16 -5.78 -16.16 -10.81
C PHE A 16 -4.29 -16.02 -11.14
N VAL A 17 -3.60 -15.10 -10.47
CA VAL A 17 -2.16 -14.88 -10.60
C VAL A 17 -1.52 -15.22 -9.26
N ASN A 18 -0.64 -16.22 -9.25
CA ASN A 18 0.17 -16.59 -8.10
C ASN A 18 1.66 -16.38 -8.43
N ILE A 19 2.35 -15.59 -7.62
CA ILE A 19 3.77 -15.27 -7.81
C ILE A 19 4.71 -16.02 -6.86
N ASP A 20 4.21 -16.80 -5.90
CA ASP A 20 5.05 -17.48 -4.90
C ASP A 20 5.93 -18.57 -5.51
N LEU A 21 5.44 -19.22 -6.56
CA LEU A 21 6.14 -20.31 -7.24
C LEU A 21 7.06 -19.84 -8.38
N LEU A 22 7.16 -18.53 -8.61
CA LEU A 22 8.04 -17.98 -9.63
C LEU A 22 9.50 -18.07 -9.18
N LYS A 23 10.39 -18.35 -10.14
CA LYS A 23 11.84 -18.34 -9.90
C LYS A 23 12.38 -16.93 -10.11
N TYR A 24 12.99 -16.38 -9.07
CA TYR A 24 13.61 -15.05 -9.10
C TYR A 24 15.14 -15.16 -9.26
N PRO A 25 15.79 -14.13 -9.83
CA PRO A 25 17.25 -14.03 -9.81
C PRO A 25 17.79 -14.12 -8.37
N ALA A 26 18.92 -14.81 -8.18
CA ALA A 26 19.51 -15.00 -6.86
C ALA A 26 19.96 -13.68 -6.21
N ASP A 27 20.25 -12.67 -7.01
CA ASP A 27 20.69 -11.34 -6.65
C ASP A 27 19.55 -10.31 -6.63
N ILE A 28 18.28 -10.75 -6.58
CA ILE A 28 17.10 -9.85 -6.65
C ILE A 28 17.13 -8.73 -5.60
N GLU A 29 17.77 -8.93 -4.43
CA GLU A 29 17.89 -7.92 -3.38
C GLU A 29 18.84 -6.77 -3.73
N ASN A 30 19.78 -7.00 -4.65
CA ASN A 30 20.80 -6.03 -5.09
C ASN A 30 20.68 -5.68 -6.58
N PHE A 31 19.75 -6.32 -7.28
CA PHE A 31 19.55 -6.19 -8.71
C PHE A 31 19.39 -4.72 -9.12
N SER A 32 20.06 -4.36 -10.22
CA SER A 32 20.12 -2.97 -10.68
C SER A 32 18.74 -2.52 -11.16
N THR A 33 18.26 -1.38 -10.65
CA THR A 33 16.99 -0.82 -11.14
C THR A 33 17.07 -0.41 -12.62
N ARG A 34 18.28 -0.18 -13.17
CA ARG A 34 18.48 0.11 -14.60
C ARG A 34 18.13 -1.07 -15.51
N GLU A 35 18.17 -2.27 -14.95
CA GLU A 35 17.84 -3.50 -15.67
C GLU A 35 16.34 -3.84 -15.51
N LEU A 36 15.69 -3.33 -14.46
CA LEU A 36 14.27 -3.59 -14.14
C LEU A 36 13.30 -2.52 -14.69
N CYS A 37 13.79 -1.32 -15.01
CA CYS A 37 12.97 -0.15 -15.34
C CYS A 37 12.22 -0.23 -16.69
N TRP A 38 12.41 -1.28 -17.48
CA TRP A 38 11.83 -1.41 -18.82
C TRP A 38 10.40 -1.99 -18.82
N THR A 39 9.88 -2.42 -17.68
CA THR A 39 8.57 -3.08 -17.62
C THR A 39 7.50 -2.16 -17.05
N MET A 40 6.63 -1.67 -17.94
CA MET A 40 5.47 -0.86 -17.56
C MET A 40 4.51 -1.67 -16.67
N PRO A 41 3.81 -1.03 -15.71
CA PRO A 41 2.71 -1.66 -14.99
C PRO A 41 1.68 -2.24 -15.96
N VAL A 42 1.25 -3.46 -15.69
CA VAL A 42 0.20 -4.10 -16.49
C VAL A 42 -1.14 -3.49 -16.11
N SER A 43 -1.90 -3.06 -17.11
CA SER A 43 -3.28 -2.61 -16.90
C SER A 43 -4.21 -3.80 -16.93
N PHE A 44 -4.94 -4.02 -15.84
CA PHE A 44 -5.87 -5.14 -15.69
C PHE A 44 -7.29 -4.62 -15.44
N ASN A 45 -8.22 -4.94 -16.33
CA ASN A 45 -9.61 -4.48 -16.22
C ASN A 45 -10.44 -5.48 -15.42
N VAL A 46 -11.05 -5.00 -14.34
CA VAL A 46 -11.98 -5.79 -13.52
C VAL A 46 -13.37 -5.24 -13.74
N GLN A 47 -14.32 -6.10 -14.08
CA GLN A 47 -15.71 -5.71 -14.20
C GLN A 47 -16.25 -5.30 -12.82
N LYS A 48 -16.80 -4.10 -12.75
CA LYS A 48 -17.64 -3.62 -11.66
C LYS A 48 -19.09 -3.90 -12.11
N GLY A 49 -19.96 -4.32 -11.19
CA GLY A 49 -21.37 -4.56 -11.52
C GLY A 49 -21.99 -3.40 -12.33
N ASN A 50 -23.05 -3.69 -13.10
CA ASN A 50 -23.73 -2.75 -13.99
C ASN A 50 -22.90 -2.29 -15.20
N GLY A 51 -22.12 -3.20 -15.80
CA GLY A 51 -21.42 -2.95 -17.07
C GLY A 51 -20.25 -1.96 -16.99
N LYS A 52 -19.85 -1.54 -15.79
CA LYS A 52 -18.71 -0.64 -15.58
C LYS A 52 -17.43 -1.46 -15.41
N TYR A 53 -16.28 -0.89 -15.72
CA TYR A 53 -14.98 -1.53 -15.45
C TYR A 53 -14.13 -0.62 -14.57
N ARG A 54 -13.32 -1.23 -13.71
CA ARG A 54 -12.21 -0.55 -13.03
C ARG A 54 -10.90 -1.06 -13.62
N THR A 55 -9.97 -0.17 -13.92
CA THR A 55 -8.62 -0.55 -14.36
C THR A 55 -7.71 -0.56 -13.15
N LEU A 56 -7.16 -1.72 -12.83
CA LEU A 56 -6.06 -1.88 -11.88
C LEU A 56 -4.74 -1.69 -12.62
N LYS A 57 -3.80 -1.00 -12.01
CA LYS A 57 -2.40 -1.01 -12.45
C LYS A 57 -1.66 -1.99 -11.56
N ILE A 58 -1.00 -2.98 -12.14
CA ILE A 58 -0.27 -4.00 -11.41
C ILE A 58 1.22 -3.80 -11.72
N PRO A 59 2.09 -3.61 -10.72
CA PRO A 59 3.51 -3.42 -10.97
C PRO A 59 4.11 -4.71 -11.56
N ASN A 60 5.19 -4.60 -12.33
CA ASN A 60 5.91 -5.81 -12.74
C ASN A 60 6.37 -6.61 -11.51
N VAL A 61 6.23 -7.93 -11.55
CA VAL A 61 6.54 -8.81 -10.40
C VAL A 61 7.99 -8.64 -9.94
N LEU A 62 8.97 -8.56 -10.85
CA LEU A 62 10.38 -8.38 -10.50
C LEU A 62 10.61 -7.04 -9.82
N ASN A 63 9.98 -5.96 -10.32
CA ASN A 63 10.05 -4.64 -9.69
C ASN A 63 9.47 -4.67 -8.28
N PHE A 64 8.33 -5.34 -8.08
CA PHE A 64 7.72 -5.46 -6.76
C PHE A 64 8.58 -6.26 -5.79
N VAL A 65 9.06 -7.44 -6.18
CA VAL A 65 9.90 -8.30 -5.31
C VAL A 65 11.21 -7.59 -4.97
N ARG A 66 11.86 -6.95 -5.94
CA ARG A 66 13.04 -6.09 -5.70
C ARG A 66 12.75 -5.02 -4.64
N ALA A 67 11.65 -4.29 -4.81
CA ALA A 67 11.27 -3.21 -3.90
C ALA A 67 10.90 -3.75 -2.51
N TYR A 68 10.26 -4.92 -2.44
CA TYR A 68 9.90 -5.58 -1.20
C TYR A 68 11.14 -5.84 -0.35
N HIS A 69 12.13 -6.57 -0.89
CA HIS A 69 13.39 -6.82 -0.19
C HIS A 69 14.19 -5.54 0.10
N TYR A 70 14.09 -4.52 -0.76
CA TYR A 70 14.80 -3.26 -0.54
C TYR A 70 14.27 -2.48 0.66
N TYR A 71 12.96 -2.51 0.88
CA TYR A 71 12.28 -1.72 1.90
C TYR A 71 11.95 -2.52 3.17
N SER A 72 12.15 -3.84 3.19
CA SER A 72 11.78 -4.70 4.31
C SER A 72 12.51 -4.40 5.62
N GLY A 73 13.66 -3.72 5.55
CA GLY A 73 14.40 -3.26 6.72
C GLY A 73 13.86 -1.97 7.36
N LEU A 74 12.78 -1.38 6.84
CA LEU A 74 12.20 -0.18 7.43
C LEU A 74 11.45 -0.49 8.74
N PRO A 75 11.31 0.50 9.66
CA PRO A 75 10.58 0.31 10.91
C PRO A 75 9.12 -0.09 10.68
N ASP A 76 8.59 -0.98 11.52
CA ASP A 76 7.19 -1.43 11.47
C ASP A 76 6.77 -2.03 10.11
N PHE A 77 7.74 -2.48 9.29
CA PHE A 77 7.47 -2.95 7.94
C PHE A 77 6.56 -4.17 7.88
N ASP A 78 6.54 -5.04 8.89
CA ASP A 78 5.62 -6.17 8.98
C ASP A 78 4.49 -5.94 10.00
N ASN A 79 4.35 -4.71 10.50
CA ASN A 79 3.36 -4.32 11.50
C ASN A 79 2.80 -2.93 11.18
N ILE A 80 1.89 -2.85 10.21
CA ILE A 80 1.31 -1.56 9.77
C ILE A 80 0.67 -0.80 10.94
N GLN A 81 0.04 -1.50 11.89
CA GLN A 81 -0.60 -0.87 13.04
C GLN A 81 0.45 -0.20 13.94
N GLY A 82 1.66 -0.77 14.00
CA GLY A 82 2.83 -0.19 14.68
C GLY A 82 3.29 1.14 14.10
N ILE A 83 3.04 1.42 12.81
CA ILE A 83 3.36 2.72 12.20
C ILE A 83 2.66 3.84 12.97
N ASN A 84 1.41 3.62 13.37
CA ASN A 84 0.57 4.63 14.00
C ASN A 84 -0.45 4.03 14.96
N PRO A 85 -0.01 3.55 16.13
CA PRO A 85 -0.80 2.68 17.00
C PRO A 85 -2.02 3.35 17.62
N GLU A 86 -1.99 4.68 17.77
CA GLU A 86 -3.10 5.42 18.38
C GLU A 86 -4.24 5.76 17.39
N HIS A 87 -3.95 5.80 16.09
CA HIS A 87 -4.89 6.38 15.09
C HIS A 87 -5.08 5.53 13.85
N SER A 88 -4.26 4.50 13.63
CA SER A 88 -4.50 3.55 12.55
C SER A 88 -5.64 2.63 12.94
N ARG A 89 -6.69 2.64 12.13
CA ARG A 89 -7.92 1.87 12.32
C ARG A 89 -8.03 0.66 11.40
N MET A 90 -7.00 0.42 10.58
CA MET A 90 -6.99 -0.66 9.60
C MET A 90 -6.04 -1.75 10.07
N THR A 91 -6.60 -2.93 10.34
CA THR A 91 -5.79 -4.11 10.65
C THR A 91 -5.55 -4.94 9.39
N VAL A 92 -4.29 -5.27 9.11
CA VAL A 92 -3.88 -6.01 7.92
C VAL A 92 -3.72 -7.48 8.25
N ASN A 93 -4.29 -8.32 7.40
CA ASN A 93 -4.07 -9.76 7.42
C ASN A 93 -3.14 -10.15 6.27
N PHE A 94 -1.90 -10.47 6.62
CA PHE A 94 -0.87 -10.87 5.67
C PHE A 94 -1.12 -12.25 5.05
N ASP A 95 -1.78 -13.14 5.79
CA ASP A 95 -2.07 -14.52 5.34
C ASP A 95 -3.19 -14.58 4.30
N THR A 96 -4.09 -13.58 4.29
CA THR A 96 -5.17 -13.48 3.29
C THR A 96 -4.94 -12.35 2.28
N GLY A 97 -3.96 -11.47 2.53
CA GLY A 97 -3.66 -10.33 1.67
C GLY A 97 -4.80 -9.33 1.61
N ASP A 98 -5.48 -9.07 2.72
CA ASP A 98 -6.54 -8.07 2.84
C ASP A 98 -6.62 -7.49 4.27
N PHE A 99 -7.69 -6.76 4.56
CA PHE A 99 -7.94 -6.18 5.88
C PHE A 99 -8.78 -7.15 6.72
N ILE A 100 -8.56 -7.16 8.04
CA ILE A 100 -9.34 -7.96 8.97
C ILE A 100 -10.82 -7.56 8.88
N ALA A 101 -11.70 -8.55 8.76
CA ALA A 101 -13.15 -8.35 8.70
C ALA A 101 -13.69 -7.91 10.08
N GLY A 102 -14.71 -7.05 10.07
CA GLY A 102 -15.36 -6.55 11.29
C GLY A 102 -14.64 -5.36 11.97
N GLU A 103 -13.40 -5.06 11.61
CA GLU A 103 -12.65 -3.92 12.15
C GLU A 103 -13.39 -2.59 11.87
N TYR A 104 -13.90 -2.41 10.64
CA TYR A 104 -14.65 -1.20 10.29
C TYR A 104 -15.88 -1.00 11.18
N ASP A 105 -16.64 -2.07 11.45
CA ASP A 105 -17.85 -2.00 12.25
C ASP A 105 -17.53 -1.72 13.73
N ALA A 106 -16.45 -2.31 14.25
CA ALA A 106 -15.96 -2.04 15.60
C ALA A 106 -15.57 -0.56 15.75
N GLN A 107 -14.76 -0.04 14.82
CA GLN A 107 -14.31 1.36 14.83
C GLN A 107 -15.49 2.35 14.68
N LEU A 108 -16.49 2.00 13.86
CA LEU A 108 -17.70 2.80 13.71
C LEU A 108 -18.54 2.83 15.00
N ASN A 109 -18.63 1.70 15.70
CA ASN A 109 -19.32 1.62 16.99
C ASN A 109 -18.59 2.46 18.05
N ASP A 110 -17.26 2.43 18.09
CA ASP A 110 -16.47 3.26 19.00
C ASP A 110 -16.65 4.76 18.71
N ASP A 111 -16.66 5.17 17.44
CA ASP A 111 -16.97 6.55 17.04
C ASP A 111 -18.37 6.96 17.51
N PHE A 112 -19.36 6.07 17.39
CA PHE A 112 -20.73 6.33 17.84
C PHE A 112 -20.80 6.54 19.35
N MET A 113 -20.11 5.69 20.13
CA MET A 113 -20.03 5.85 21.58
C MET A 113 -19.31 7.15 21.98
N ASN A 114 -18.28 7.56 21.25
CA ASN A 114 -17.57 8.81 21.50
C ASN A 114 -18.44 10.06 21.25
N LEU A 115 -19.51 9.98 20.45
CA LEU A 115 -20.46 11.09 20.30
C LEU A 115 -21.31 11.35 21.54
N CYS A 116 -21.28 10.46 22.54
CA CYS A 116 -21.81 10.78 23.87
C CYS A 116 -20.92 11.77 24.64
N LEU A 117 -19.63 11.88 24.27
CA LEU A 117 -18.64 12.76 24.90
C LEU A 117 -18.36 14.03 24.08
N TYR A 118 -18.52 13.95 22.76
CA TYR A 118 -18.21 15.04 21.83
C TYR A 118 -19.45 15.48 21.05
N ASP A 119 -19.61 16.79 20.86
CA ASP A 119 -20.79 17.36 20.20
C ASP A 119 -20.78 17.21 18.67
N ASN A 120 -19.60 17.07 18.06
CA ASN A 120 -19.44 17.12 16.60
C ASN A 120 -18.53 16.02 16.08
N LEU A 121 -18.98 15.35 15.00
CA LEU A 121 -18.15 14.45 14.19
C LEU A 121 -17.68 15.17 12.92
N ILE A 122 -16.37 15.30 12.74
CA ILE A 122 -15.79 15.83 11.51
C ILE A 122 -15.34 14.66 10.63
N LYS A 123 -15.92 14.58 9.42
CA LYS A 123 -15.53 13.61 8.41
C LYS A 123 -14.68 14.26 7.33
N LEU A 124 -13.46 13.78 7.15
CA LEU A 124 -12.55 14.22 6.10
C LEU A 124 -12.26 13.08 5.12
N ASP A 125 -12.37 13.36 3.82
CA ASP A 125 -11.97 12.43 2.76
C ASP A 125 -10.94 13.10 1.84
N ILE A 126 -9.81 12.41 1.59
CA ILE A 126 -8.78 12.92 0.69
C ILE A 126 -9.01 12.34 -0.69
N LYS A 127 -9.63 13.14 -1.56
CA LYS A 127 -9.86 12.77 -2.96
C LYS A 127 -8.56 12.34 -3.63
N ASP A 128 -8.57 11.14 -4.21
CA ASP A 128 -7.45 10.52 -4.93
C ASP A 128 -6.15 10.48 -4.11
N PHE A 129 -6.26 10.04 -2.85
CA PHE A 129 -5.14 10.01 -1.91
C PHE A 129 -3.88 9.38 -2.50
N TYR A 130 -3.98 8.14 -3.01
CA TYR A 130 -2.85 7.42 -3.61
C TYR A 130 -2.29 8.12 -4.86
N GLY A 131 -3.14 8.75 -5.68
CA GLY A 131 -2.72 9.51 -6.86
C GLY A 131 -1.97 10.80 -6.53
N LYS A 132 -2.19 11.36 -5.33
CA LYS A 132 -1.54 12.58 -4.84
C LYS A 132 -0.24 12.35 -4.08
N LEU A 133 0.06 11.11 -3.69
CA LEU A 133 1.32 10.79 -3.03
C LEU A 133 2.48 10.87 -4.04
N TYR A 134 3.44 11.72 -3.74
CA TYR A 134 4.69 11.81 -4.49
C TYR A 134 5.74 10.91 -3.85
N SER A 135 6.33 10.04 -4.66
CA SER A 135 7.34 9.08 -4.25
C SER A 135 8.49 9.74 -3.48
N HIS A 136 8.93 10.92 -3.91
CA HIS A 136 10.01 11.67 -3.27
C HIS A 136 9.72 12.10 -1.82
N TYR A 137 8.45 12.26 -1.45
CA TYR A 137 8.06 12.67 -0.09
C TYR A 137 7.70 11.50 0.82
N LEU A 138 7.76 10.26 0.33
CA LEU A 138 7.51 9.08 1.14
C LEU A 138 8.67 8.87 2.13
N PRO A 139 8.41 8.54 3.40
CA PRO A 139 9.44 8.40 4.42
C PRO A 139 10.19 7.08 4.24
N LYS A 140 11.28 7.16 3.47
CA LYS A 140 12.14 6.03 3.10
C LYS A 140 13.48 6.01 3.83
N GLY A 141 13.70 6.92 4.77
CA GLY A 141 15.01 7.12 5.39
C GLY A 141 16.08 7.47 4.35
N GLN A 142 17.18 6.73 4.34
CA GLN A 142 18.28 6.91 3.37
C GLN A 142 18.08 6.10 2.08
N LEU A 143 17.00 5.30 1.99
CA LEU A 143 16.74 4.45 0.83
C LEU A 143 16.31 5.28 -0.38
N LYS A 144 16.76 4.85 -1.56
CA LYS A 144 16.57 5.61 -2.80
C LYS A 144 15.14 5.50 -3.31
N ASP A 145 14.67 6.58 -3.96
CA ASP A 145 13.34 6.66 -4.54
C ASP A 145 13.16 5.80 -5.81
N ASN A 146 14.23 5.63 -6.57
CA ASN A 146 14.22 4.96 -7.87
C ASN A 146 13.74 3.50 -7.82
N VAL A 147 13.93 2.81 -6.69
CA VAL A 147 13.44 1.44 -6.49
C VAL A 147 11.92 1.41 -6.34
N PHE A 148 11.33 2.42 -5.70
CA PHE A 148 9.88 2.52 -5.61
C PHE A 148 9.27 2.98 -6.93
N THR A 149 9.88 3.99 -7.59
CA THR A 149 9.34 4.53 -8.84
C THR A 149 9.48 3.55 -10.02
N SER A 150 10.43 2.61 -9.99
CA SER A 150 10.52 1.56 -11.01
C SER A 150 9.25 0.70 -11.06
N MET A 151 8.54 0.53 -9.94
CA MET A 151 7.24 -0.14 -9.92
C MET A 151 6.19 0.58 -10.78
N ASN A 152 6.33 1.89 -11.00
CA ASN A 152 5.41 2.74 -11.76
C ASN A 152 6.07 3.38 -12.99
N ASN A 153 6.95 2.64 -13.68
CA ASN A 153 7.61 3.10 -14.90
C ASN A 153 8.35 4.45 -14.72
N GLY A 154 9.03 4.63 -13.58
CA GLY A 154 9.77 5.85 -13.24
C GLY A 154 8.89 7.05 -12.85
N ARG A 155 7.56 6.91 -12.82
CA ARG A 155 6.68 8.00 -12.36
C ARG A 155 6.87 8.26 -10.87
N THR A 156 7.05 9.54 -10.54
CA THR A 156 7.18 10.02 -9.16
C THR A 156 5.84 10.46 -8.58
N GLY A 157 4.88 10.84 -9.41
CA GLY A 157 3.53 11.21 -9.00
C GLY A 157 2.58 10.02 -9.01
N GLY A 158 1.91 9.80 -7.88
CA GLY A 158 0.93 8.74 -7.69
C GLY A 158 1.58 7.38 -7.48
N ILE A 159 1.14 6.67 -6.44
CA ILE A 159 1.62 5.32 -6.14
C ILE A 159 0.58 4.27 -6.56
N ILE A 160 1.03 3.07 -6.91
CA ILE A 160 0.16 2.03 -7.46
C ILE A 160 -0.69 1.41 -6.34
N MET A 161 -2.01 1.52 -6.43
CA MET A 161 -2.91 0.88 -5.46
C MET A 161 -2.95 -0.64 -5.60
N GLY A 162 -3.21 -1.33 -4.49
CA GLY A 162 -3.48 -2.78 -4.48
C GLY A 162 -2.24 -3.66 -4.38
N ASN A 163 -1.16 -3.14 -3.81
CA ASN A 163 -0.02 -3.89 -3.33
C ASN A 163 0.37 -3.39 -1.93
N TYR A 164 1.04 -4.25 -1.18
CA TYR A 164 1.43 -4.03 0.21
C TYR A 164 2.34 -2.81 0.41
N LEU A 165 3.37 -2.66 -0.43
CA LEU A 165 4.33 -1.56 -0.32
C LEU A 165 3.64 -0.20 -0.41
N SER A 166 2.66 -0.08 -1.30
CA SER A 166 1.92 1.15 -1.47
C SER A 166 1.02 1.45 -0.27
N LEU A 167 0.47 0.43 0.39
CA LEU A 167 -0.24 0.59 1.66
C LEU A 167 0.72 1.05 2.78
N TYR A 168 1.86 0.38 2.94
CA TYR A 168 2.87 0.72 3.94
C TYR A 168 3.32 2.20 3.85
N PHE A 169 3.62 2.67 2.64
CA PHE A 169 4.02 4.06 2.45
C PHE A 169 2.87 5.06 2.57
N ALA A 170 1.66 4.66 2.20
CA ALA A 170 0.45 5.45 2.40
C ALA A 170 0.17 5.70 3.90
N GLU A 171 0.25 4.66 4.74
CA GLU A 171 0.06 4.76 6.19
C GLU A 171 1.11 5.65 6.85
N ASN A 172 2.37 5.49 6.45
CA ASN A 172 3.44 6.37 6.90
C ASN A 172 3.24 7.84 6.48
N ALA A 173 2.71 8.09 5.29
CA ALA A 173 2.36 9.44 4.86
C ALA A 173 1.19 10.03 5.70
N LEU A 174 0.19 9.22 6.05
CA LEU A 174 -0.92 9.63 6.92
C LEU A 174 -0.45 9.99 8.33
N LYS A 175 0.47 9.22 8.91
CA LYS A 175 1.09 9.53 10.22
C LYS A 175 1.60 10.97 10.26
N LYS A 176 2.27 11.42 9.19
CA LYS A 176 2.78 12.79 9.08
C LYS A 176 1.67 13.85 9.12
N TYR A 177 0.57 13.63 8.40
CA TYR A 177 -0.56 14.58 8.41
C TYR A 177 -1.25 14.65 9.77
N GLN A 178 -1.36 13.54 10.48
CA GLN A 178 -1.97 13.53 11.80
C GLN A 178 -1.14 14.30 12.84
N MET A 179 0.19 14.25 12.76
CA MET A 179 1.04 15.07 13.63
C MET A 179 0.77 16.58 13.46
N ILE A 180 0.31 17.01 12.28
CA ILE A 180 -0.08 18.41 12.02
C ILE A 180 -1.42 18.73 12.68
N LEU A 181 -2.41 17.84 12.57
CA LEU A 181 -3.75 18.04 13.17
C LEU A 181 -3.74 18.07 14.70
N LYS A 182 -2.69 17.53 15.33
CA LYS A 182 -2.48 17.58 16.79
C LYS A 182 -1.81 18.87 17.29
N GLN A 183 -1.36 19.76 16.40
CA GLN A 183 -0.79 21.04 16.83
C GLN A 183 -1.92 22.02 17.20
N PRO A 184 -1.85 22.66 18.39
CA PRO A 184 -2.90 23.55 18.89
C PRO A 184 -3.08 24.81 18.06
#